data_AF-I3XAF4-F1
#
_entry.id   AF-I3XAF4-F1
#
_cell.length_a   1.000
_cell.length_b   1.000
_cell.length_c   1.000
_cell.angle_alpha   90.00
_cell.angle_beta   90.00
_cell.angle_gamma   90.00
#
_symmetry.space_group_name_H-M   'P 1'
#
loop_
_entity.id
_entity.type
_entity.pdbx_description
1 polymer ?
#
loop_
_entity_poly.entity_id
_entity_poly.type
_entity_poly.pdbx_seq_one_letter_code
_entity_poly.pdbx_strand_id
1 'polypeptide(L)'
;MTNSQLARQHRHYRDVRERLVGAMREAGRSAAIAELEAQVAELAAENVAKTRRIVALEDDLADAEARLLAQAQTLLSGRRAEGGDEEPEDDRATIEEIVAAVLVDFPGVTWADVISVRRDRRLVEPRHACMRAVYEKRRDLSLPRIGRIFHRDHTTVLAAVKGRVP
;
A
#
# COMPACT_ATOMS: atom_id res chain seq x y z
N MET A 1 -72.40 -7.28 40.28
CA MET A 1 -71.61 -6.52 39.29
C MET A 1 -72.02 -6.99 37.91
N THR A 2 -72.35 -6.09 36.98
CA THR A 2 -72.85 -6.46 35.65
C THR A 2 -71.69 -6.81 34.70
N ASN A 3 -71.85 -7.81 33.83
CA ASN A 3 -70.84 -8.27 32.85
C ASN A 3 -70.20 -7.13 32.02
N SER A 4 -70.93 -6.03 31.83
CA SER A 4 -70.49 -4.81 31.14
C SER A 4 -69.35 -4.06 31.84
N GLN A 5 -69.35 -3.99 33.19
CA GLN A 5 -68.29 -3.30 33.95
C GLN A 5 -66.98 -4.08 33.95
N LEU A 6 -67.06 -5.42 34.10
CA LEU A 6 -65.89 -6.30 34.06
C LEU A 6 -65.18 -6.22 32.69
N ALA A 7 -65.94 -6.21 31.59
CA ALA A 7 -65.39 -6.08 30.24
C ALA A 7 -64.70 -4.73 30.00
N ARG A 8 -65.22 -3.63 30.57
CA ARG A 8 -64.55 -2.31 30.52
C ARG A 8 -63.25 -2.31 31.31
N GLN A 9 -63.25 -2.92 32.49
CA GLN A 9 -62.08 -3.03 33.35
C GLN A 9 -60.96 -3.86 32.68
N HIS A 10 -61.29 -5.00 32.07
CA HIS A 10 -60.34 -5.81 31.32
C HIS A 10 -59.70 -5.07 30.15
N ARG A 11 -60.51 -4.33 29.36
CA ARG A 11 -59.97 -3.49 28.27
C ARG A 11 -59.03 -2.41 28.82
N HIS A 12 -59.43 -1.72 29.88
CA HIS A 12 -58.60 -0.71 30.51
C HIS A 12 -57.24 -1.25 30.99
N TYR A 13 -57.23 -2.38 31.71
CA TYR A 13 -55.97 -2.99 32.14
C TYR A 13 -55.10 -3.47 30.98
N ARG A 14 -55.70 -3.97 29.89
CA ARG A 14 -54.98 -4.34 28.68
C ARG A 14 -54.29 -3.14 28.05
N ASP A 15 -55.01 -2.03 27.87
CA ASP A 15 -54.46 -0.80 27.30
C ASP A 15 -53.33 -0.22 28.16
N VAL A 16 -53.50 -0.24 29.48
CA VAL A 16 -52.45 0.20 30.42
C VAL A 16 -51.20 -0.68 30.29
N ARG A 17 -51.38 -2.00 30.24
CA ARG A 17 -50.27 -2.95 30.06
C ARG A 17 -49.54 -2.73 28.73
N GLU A 18 -50.27 -2.56 27.63
CA GLU A 18 -49.67 -2.33 26.31
C GLU A 18 -48.85 -1.02 26.28
N ARG A 19 -49.35 0.04 26.93
CA ARG A 19 -48.58 1.29 27.08
C ARG A 19 -47.31 1.12 27.92
N LEU A 20 -47.39 0.40 29.04
CA LEU A 20 -46.23 0.14 29.91
C LEU A 20 -45.15 -0.66 29.17
N VAL A 21 -45.54 -1.70 28.43
CA VAL A 21 -44.61 -2.49 27.62
C VAL A 21 -43.98 -1.65 26.49
N GLY A 22 -44.76 -0.77 25.85
CA GLY A 22 -44.25 0.17 24.86
C GLY A 22 -43.21 1.13 25.45
N ALA A 23 -43.52 1.73 26.59
CA ALA A 23 -42.62 2.64 27.31
C ALA A 23 -41.32 1.94 27.75
N MET A 24 -41.40 0.70 28.26
CA MET A 24 -40.22 -0.09 28.62
C MET A 24 -39.32 -0.38 27.40
N ARG A 25 -39.91 -0.68 26.24
CA ARG A 25 -39.14 -0.89 24.99
C ARG A 25 -38.47 0.38 24.49
N GLU A 26 -39.15 1.52 24.59
CA GLU A 26 -38.57 2.83 24.25
C GLU A 26 -37.40 3.17 25.19
N ALA A 27 -37.57 2.97 26.50
CA ALA A 27 -36.51 3.16 27.49
C ALA A 27 -35.30 2.25 27.22
N GLY A 28 -35.53 0.98 26.87
CA GLY A 28 -34.46 0.06 26.48
C GLY A 28 -33.72 0.49 25.22
N ARG A 29 -34.44 0.98 24.19
CA ARG A 29 -33.81 1.54 22.98
C ARG A 29 -33.00 2.79 23.28
N SER A 30 -33.52 3.69 24.11
CA SER A 30 -32.80 4.90 24.54
C SER A 30 -31.53 4.57 25.30
N ALA A 31 -31.55 3.56 26.19
CA ALA A 31 -30.37 3.11 26.91
C ALA A 31 -29.30 2.53 25.97
N ALA A 32 -29.70 1.71 24.98
CA ALA A 32 -28.77 1.15 23.99
C ALA A 32 -28.14 2.23 23.10
N ILE A 33 -28.90 3.27 22.73
CA ILE A 33 -28.37 4.42 21.97
C ILE A 33 -27.32 5.16 22.81
N ALA A 34 -27.62 5.44 24.09
CA ALA A 34 -26.67 6.13 24.97
C ALA A 34 -25.37 5.32 25.18
N GLU A 35 -25.46 3.99 25.26
CA GLU A 35 -24.28 3.11 25.33
C GLU A 35 -23.43 3.19 24.06
N LEU A 36 -24.07 3.16 22.88
CA LEU A 36 -23.37 3.29 21.60
C LEU A 36 -22.72 4.67 21.45
N GLU A 37 -23.41 5.74 21.88
CA GLU A 37 -22.85 7.10 21.88
C GLU A 37 -21.60 7.19 22.77
N ALA A 38 -21.62 6.54 23.94
CA ALA A 38 -20.45 6.48 24.82
C ALA A 38 -19.27 5.74 24.16
N GLN A 39 -19.52 4.60 23.52
CA GLN A 39 -18.48 3.84 22.80
C GLN A 39 -17.89 4.64 21.63
N VAL A 40 -18.73 5.37 20.87
CA VAL A 40 -18.26 6.23 19.78
C VAL A 40 -17.39 7.37 20.32
N ALA A 41 -17.77 7.98 21.44
CA ALA A 41 -16.98 9.03 22.08
C ALA A 41 -15.61 8.52 22.54
N GLU A 42 -15.56 7.32 23.12
CA GLU A 42 -14.30 6.66 23.53
C GLU A 42 -13.41 6.36 22.32
N LEU A 43 -13.95 5.73 21.27
CA LEU A 43 -13.20 5.45 20.04
C LEU A 43 -12.71 6.72 19.35
N ALA A 44 -13.48 7.80 19.38
CA ALA A 44 -13.06 9.09 18.85
C ALA A 44 -11.87 9.65 19.63
N ALA A 45 -11.90 9.58 20.97
CA ALA A 45 -10.80 10.01 21.82
C ALA A 45 -9.52 9.19 21.57
N GLU A 46 -9.66 7.86 21.44
CA GLU A 46 -8.53 6.99 21.09
C GLU A 46 -7.95 7.32 19.72
N ASN A 47 -8.79 7.55 18.71
CA ASN A 47 -8.32 7.90 17.37
C ASN A 47 -7.57 9.22 17.36
N VAL A 48 -8.02 10.22 18.12
CA VAL A 48 -7.28 11.49 18.28
C VAL A 48 -5.91 11.24 18.92
N ALA A 49 -5.84 10.42 19.96
CA ALA A 49 -4.58 10.07 20.61
C ALA A 49 -3.63 9.32 19.65
N LYS A 50 -4.14 8.34 18.91
CA LYS A 50 -3.39 7.58 17.89
C LYS A 50 -2.88 8.50 16.78
N THR A 51 -3.72 9.41 16.28
CA THR A 51 -3.33 10.37 15.24
C THR A 51 -2.19 11.26 15.72
N ARG A 52 -2.25 11.76 16.96
CA ARG A 52 -1.14 12.54 17.56
C ARG A 52 0.14 11.72 17.65
N ARG A 53 0.04 10.43 18.01
CA ARG A 53 1.21 9.54 18.08
C ARG A 53 1.83 9.29 16.71
N ILE A 54 1.01 9.15 15.67
CA ILE A 54 1.47 9.00 14.28
C ILE A 54 2.28 10.22 13.87
N VAL A 55 1.72 11.44 14.04
CA VAL A 55 2.42 12.68 13.66
C VAL A 55 3.77 12.80 14.38
N ALA A 56 3.80 12.54 15.69
CA ALA A 56 5.07 12.60 16.44
C ALA A 56 6.11 11.58 15.93
N LEU A 57 5.67 10.36 15.58
CA LEU A 57 6.57 9.34 15.04
C LEU A 57 7.04 9.67 13.62
N GLU A 58 6.20 10.30 12.81
CA GLU A 58 6.57 10.77 11.47
C GLU A 58 7.62 11.88 11.54
N ASP A 59 7.47 12.82 12.48
CA ASP A 59 8.46 13.87 12.73
C ASP A 59 9.80 13.28 13.21
N ASP A 60 9.77 12.37 14.19
CA ASP A 60 10.96 11.67 14.69
C ASP A 60 11.69 10.89 13.57
N LEU A 61 10.92 10.26 12.68
CA LEU A 61 11.47 9.51 11.54
C LEU A 61 12.13 10.44 10.52
N ALA A 62 11.48 11.56 10.17
CA ALA A 62 12.03 12.55 9.25
C ALA A 62 13.35 13.14 9.77
N ASP A 63 13.43 13.43 11.07
CA ASP A 63 14.66 13.89 11.73
C ASP A 63 15.77 12.83 11.68
N ALA A 64 15.44 11.56 11.91
CA ALA A 64 16.41 10.46 11.81
C ALA A 64 16.93 10.29 10.38
N GLU A 65 16.06 10.36 9.37
CA GLU A 65 16.42 10.30 7.95
C GLU A 65 17.33 11.47 7.54
N ALA A 66 17.00 12.70 7.98
CA ALA A 66 17.83 13.88 7.73
C ALA A 66 19.24 13.72 8.32
N ARG A 67 19.36 13.15 9.52
CA ARG A 67 20.67 12.85 10.15
C ARG A 67 21.45 11.81 9.37
N LEU A 68 20.81 10.73 8.92
CA LEU A 68 21.47 9.70 8.12
C LEU A 68 21.97 10.25 6.78
N LEU A 69 21.16 11.08 6.12
CA LEU A 69 21.55 11.75 4.87
C LEU A 69 22.74 12.70 5.09
N ALA A 70 22.73 13.50 6.16
CA ALA A 70 23.84 14.39 6.50
C ALA A 70 25.14 13.62 6.81
N GLN A 71 25.04 12.49 7.52
CA GLN A 71 26.18 11.60 7.77
C GLN A 71 26.71 10.98 6.48
N ALA A 72 25.82 10.48 5.61
CA ALA A 72 26.20 9.92 4.32
C ALA A 72 26.90 10.97 3.44
N GLN A 73 26.39 12.20 3.39
CA GLN A 73 27.02 13.30 2.66
C GLN A 73 28.41 13.60 3.21
N THR A 74 28.58 13.66 4.53
CA THR A 74 29.89 13.88 5.17
C THR A 74 30.90 12.78 4.83
N LEU A 75 30.47 11.51 4.82
CA LEU A 75 31.34 10.40 4.44
C LEU A 75 31.75 10.45 2.97
N LEU A 76 30.82 10.81 2.09
CA LEU A 76 31.08 10.95 0.66
C LEU A 76 31.97 12.16 0.34
N SER A 77 31.76 13.29 1.02
CA SER A 77 32.57 14.50 0.83
C SER A 77 33.97 14.37 1.45
N GLY A 78 34.10 13.72 2.60
CA GLY A 78 35.38 13.37 3.19
C GLY A 78 36.22 12.46 2.28
N ARG A 79 35.58 11.51 1.59
CA ARG A 79 36.26 10.65 0.60
C ARG A 79 36.73 11.41 -0.65
N ARG A 80 36.06 12.51 -1.00
CA ARG A 80 36.44 13.37 -2.15
C ARG A 80 37.66 14.25 -1.88
N ALA A 81 38.03 14.46 -0.61
CA ALA A 81 39.19 15.28 -0.23
C ALA A 81 40.51 14.49 -0.16
N GLU A 82 40.45 13.16 -0.04
CA GLU A 82 41.65 12.29 0.01
C GLU A 82 42.02 11.67 -1.36
N GLY A 83 41.15 11.78 -2.36
CA GLY A 83 41.39 11.31 -3.73
C GLY A 83 41.67 12.48 -4.66
N GLY A 84 42.95 12.87 -4.77
CA GLY A 84 43.40 13.64 -5.92
C GLY A 84 43.22 12.83 -7.21
N ASP A 85 42.74 13.53 -8.23
CA ASP A 85 42.76 13.21 -9.64
C ASP A 85 41.79 12.13 -10.16
N GLU A 86 41.00 12.57 -11.16
CA GLU A 86 40.23 11.82 -12.16
C GLU A 86 38.93 11.13 -11.71
N GLU A 87 37.80 11.80 -11.99
CA GLU A 87 36.54 11.10 -12.27
C GLU A 87 36.74 10.15 -13.48
N PRO A 88 36.12 8.96 -13.42
CA PRO A 88 34.98 8.81 -14.31
C PRO A 88 33.70 8.50 -13.54
N GLU A 89 32.67 9.16 -14.01
CA GLU A 89 31.26 8.98 -13.73
C GLU A 89 30.79 7.58 -14.21
N ASP A 90 30.05 6.87 -13.37
CA ASP A 90 29.11 5.80 -13.73
C ASP A 90 29.66 4.47 -14.33
N ASP A 91 30.30 3.63 -13.50
CA ASP A 91 30.50 2.19 -13.77
C ASP A 91 29.19 1.36 -13.77
N ARG A 92 28.01 2.00 -13.77
CA ARG A 92 26.72 1.29 -13.86
C ARG A 92 26.40 1.07 -15.33
N ALA A 93 26.40 -0.18 -15.73
CA ALA A 93 25.95 -0.57 -17.06
C ALA A 93 24.62 0.12 -17.42
N THR A 94 24.59 0.74 -18.60
CA THR A 94 23.37 1.36 -19.13
C THR A 94 22.30 0.29 -19.34
N ILE A 95 21.03 0.70 -19.40
CA ILE A 95 19.92 -0.25 -19.58
C ILE A 95 20.10 -1.00 -20.91
N GLU A 96 20.57 -0.28 -21.93
CA GLU A 96 20.88 -0.78 -23.26
C GLU A 96 22.00 -1.83 -23.22
N GLU A 97 23.06 -1.63 -22.44
CA GLU A 97 24.13 -2.61 -22.26
C GLU A 97 23.66 -3.87 -21.53
N ILE A 98 22.87 -3.69 -20.46
CA ILE A 98 22.30 -4.83 -19.71
C ILE A 98 21.43 -5.67 -20.63
N VAL A 99 20.60 -5.03 -21.46
CA VAL A 99 19.72 -5.74 -22.39
C VAL A 99 20.51 -6.37 -23.53
N ALA A 100 21.50 -5.66 -24.09
CA ALA A 100 22.38 -6.21 -25.12
C ALA A 100 23.09 -7.48 -24.64
N ALA A 101 23.58 -7.49 -23.39
CA ALA A 101 24.22 -8.66 -22.78
C ALA A 101 23.26 -9.86 -22.68
N VAL A 102 22.00 -9.63 -22.30
CA VAL A 102 20.97 -10.68 -22.24
C VAL A 102 20.59 -11.19 -23.63
N LEU A 103 20.51 -10.30 -24.62
CA LEU A 103 20.09 -10.65 -25.97
C LEU A 103 21.12 -11.51 -26.74
N VAL A 104 22.35 -11.64 -26.25
CA VAL A 104 23.34 -12.60 -26.78
C VAL A 104 22.80 -14.03 -26.72
N ASP A 105 22.02 -14.37 -25.70
CA ASP A 105 21.41 -15.71 -25.53
C ASP A 105 20.15 -15.91 -26.39
N PHE A 106 19.66 -14.87 -27.07
CA PHE A 106 18.42 -14.89 -27.85
C PHE A 106 18.64 -14.39 -29.30
N PRO A 107 19.28 -15.21 -30.17
CA PRO A 107 19.57 -14.80 -31.54
C PRO A 107 18.30 -14.49 -32.33
N GLY A 108 18.30 -13.37 -33.06
CA GLY A 108 17.17 -12.92 -33.87
C GLY A 108 16.07 -12.17 -33.12
N VAL A 109 16.34 -11.75 -31.88
CA VAL A 109 15.50 -10.82 -31.11
C VAL A 109 16.25 -9.50 -30.95
N THR A 110 15.62 -8.40 -31.35
CA THR A 110 16.22 -7.06 -31.25
C THR A 110 15.65 -6.29 -30.04
N TRP A 111 16.31 -5.19 -29.65
CA TRP A 111 15.77 -4.28 -28.65
C TRP A 111 14.34 -3.80 -28.99
N ALA A 112 14.09 -3.50 -30.27
CA ALA A 112 12.76 -3.10 -30.74
C ALA A 112 11.71 -4.18 -30.50
N ASP A 113 12.07 -5.46 -30.63
CA ASP A 113 11.18 -6.58 -30.33
C ASP A 113 10.89 -6.72 -28.83
N VAL A 114 11.89 -6.43 -27.99
CA VAL A 114 11.78 -6.46 -26.52
C VAL A 114 10.79 -5.41 -26.03
N ILE A 115 10.90 -4.17 -26.51
CA ILE A 115 9.97 -3.07 -26.13
C ILE A 115 8.65 -3.10 -26.90
N SER A 116 8.55 -3.91 -27.96
CA SER A 116 7.34 -4.01 -28.77
C SER A 116 6.12 -4.44 -27.95
N VAL A 117 4.95 -3.90 -28.31
CA VAL A 117 3.66 -4.26 -27.72
C VAL A 117 3.21 -5.68 -28.15
N ARG A 118 3.75 -6.21 -29.24
CA ARG A 118 3.41 -7.53 -29.82
C ARG A 118 3.49 -8.65 -28.78
N ARG A 119 2.55 -9.59 -28.83
CA ARG A 119 2.41 -10.69 -27.85
C ARG A 119 2.91 -12.04 -28.38
N ASP A 120 3.91 -12.00 -29.27
CA ASP A 120 4.48 -13.22 -29.85
C ASP A 120 5.14 -14.08 -28.78
N ARG A 121 4.78 -15.37 -28.75
CA ARG A 121 5.27 -16.32 -27.74
C ARG A 121 6.80 -16.40 -27.70
N ARG A 122 7.46 -16.25 -28.86
CA ARG A 122 8.92 -16.24 -29.00
C ARG A 122 9.61 -15.08 -28.25
N LEU A 123 8.89 -14.00 -27.97
CA LEU A 123 9.44 -12.79 -27.34
C LEU A 123 9.20 -12.74 -25.83
N VAL A 124 8.38 -13.63 -25.28
CA VAL A 124 8.02 -13.60 -23.85
C VAL A 124 9.25 -13.88 -22.97
N GLU A 125 9.99 -14.94 -23.29
CA GLU A 125 11.17 -15.35 -22.54
C GLU A 125 12.33 -14.33 -22.62
N PRO A 126 12.74 -13.84 -23.82
CA PRO A 126 13.72 -12.76 -23.93
C PRO A 126 13.35 -11.51 -23.13
N ARG A 127 12.07 -11.09 -23.17
CA ARG A 127 11.61 -9.90 -22.45
C ARG A 127 11.68 -10.07 -20.94
N HIS A 128 11.25 -11.22 -20.43
CA HIS A 128 11.31 -11.48 -18.99
C HIS A 128 12.76 -11.57 -18.51
N ALA A 129 13.66 -12.16 -19.32
CA ALA A 129 15.10 -12.17 -19.03
C ALA A 129 15.67 -10.75 -18.95
N CYS A 130 15.32 -9.88 -19.91
CA CYS A 130 15.73 -8.47 -19.90
C CYS A 130 15.20 -7.70 -18.69
N MET A 131 13.89 -7.82 -18.38
CA MET A 131 13.28 -7.16 -17.23
C MET A 131 13.93 -7.58 -15.90
N ARG A 132 14.25 -8.86 -15.75
CA ARG A 132 14.92 -9.40 -14.57
C ARG A 132 16.37 -8.91 -14.47
N ALA A 133 17.13 -8.93 -15.56
CA ALA A 133 18.49 -8.44 -15.57
C ALA A 133 18.58 -6.95 -15.22
N VAL A 134 17.66 -6.14 -15.76
CA VAL A 134 17.55 -4.72 -15.40
C VAL A 134 17.20 -4.56 -13.92
N TYR A 135 16.25 -5.34 -13.39
CA TYR A 135 15.93 -5.31 -11.96
C TYR A 135 17.11 -5.68 -11.05
N GLU A 136 17.91 -6.68 -11.44
CA GLU A 136 19.05 -7.15 -10.65
C GLU A 136 20.24 -6.18 -10.68
N LYS A 137 20.52 -5.58 -11.85
CA LYS A 137 21.67 -4.68 -12.07
C LYS A 137 21.36 -3.22 -11.73
N ARG A 138 20.10 -2.79 -11.83
CA ARG A 138 19.63 -1.41 -11.58
C ARG A 138 18.64 -1.35 -10.42
N ARG A 139 19.14 -1.59 -9.21
CA ARG A 139 18.34 -1.53 -7.96
C ARG A 139 17.82 -0.13 -7.62
N ASP A 140 18.29 0.90 -8.31
CA ASP A 140 17.79 2.27 -8.28
C ASP A 140 16.43 2.44 -8.97
N LEU A 141 16.03 1.51 -9.84
CA LEU A 141 14.78 1.58 -10.59
C LEU A 141 13.65 0.82 -9.88
N SER A 142 12.53 1.50 -9.67
CA SER A 142 11.30 0.87 -9.17
C SER A 142 10.60 0.02 -10.24
N LEU A 143 9.82 -0.98 -9.85
CA LEU A 143 9.06 -1.84 -10.77
C LEU A 143 8.18 -1.04 -11.75
N PRO A 144 7.48 0.04 -11.35
CA PRO A 144 6.77 0.89 -12.31
C PRO A 144 7.68 1.60 -13.30
N ARG A 145 8.88 2.02 -12.88
CA ARG A 145 9.84 2.69 -13.77
C ARG A 145 10.42 1.74 -14.80
N ILE A 146 10.75 0.51 -14.40
CA ILE A 146 11.13 -0.58 -15.33
C ILE A 146 9.97 -0.87 -16.29
N GLY A 147 8.73 -0.96 -15.80
CA GLY A 147 7.56 -1.17 -16.65
C GLY A 147 7.43 -0.11 -17.76
N ARG A 148 7.64 1.17 -17.44
CA ARG A 148 7.61 2.26 -18.44
C ARG A 148 8.66 2.10 -19.54
N ILE A 149 9.87 1.67 -19.19
CA ILE A 149 10.96 1.43 -20.15
C ILE A 149 10.59 0.31 -21.13
N PHE A 150 9.97 -0.77 -20.64
CA PHE A 150 9.56 -1.90 -21.47
C PHE A 150 8.13 -1.76 -22.05
N HIS A 151 7.45 -0.63 -21.85
CA HIS A 151 6.04 -0.42 -22.22
C HIS A 151 5.08 -1.49 -21.66
N ARG A 152 5.25 -1.87 -20.38
CA ARG A 152 4.44 -2.87 -19.66
C ARG A 152 4.00 -2.41 -18.28
N ASP A 153 2.96 -3.05 -17.77
CA ASP A 153 2.52 -2.89 -16.39
C ASP A 153 3.56 -3.43 -15.41
N HIS A 154 3.67 -2.77 -14.27
CA HIS A 154 4.57 -3.15 -13.18
C HIS A 154 4.32 -4.59 -12.67
N THR A 155 3.09 -5.10 -12.80
CA THR A 155 2.73 -6.49 -12.47
C THR A 155 3.37 -7.51 -13.42
N THR A 156 3.60 -7.14 -14.68
CA THR A 156 4.32 -7.97 -15.66
C THR A 156 5.80 -8.07 -15.28
N VAL A 157 6.41 -6.94 -14.88
CA VAL A 157 7.79 -6.91 -14.37
C VAL A 157 7.91 -7.77 -13.11
N LEU A 158 6.95 -7.67 -12.19
CA LEU A 158 6.91 -8.50 -10.99
C LEU A 158 6.84 -10.00 -11.31
N ALA A 159 6.03 -10.39 -12.31
CA ALA A 159 5.93 -11.76 -12.77
C ALA A 159 7.25 -12.26 -13.40
N ALA A 160 7.93 -11.41 -14.18
CA ALA A 160 9.23 -11.73 -14.77
C ALA A 160 10.33 -11.94 -13.70
N VAL A 161 10.34 -11.12 -12.65
CA VAL A 161 11.30 -11.22 -11.54
C VAL A 161 11.03 -12.45 -10.65
N LYS A 162 9.76 -12.76 -10.39
CA LYS A 162 9.37 -13.95 -9.58
C LYS A 162 9.45 -15.25 -10.37
N GLY A 163 9.39 -15.18 -11.69
CA GLY A 163 9.48 -16.33 -12.58
C GLY A 163 10.82 -17.03 -12.44
N ARG A 164 10.82 -18.20 -11.82
CA ARG A 164 11.94 -19.14 -11.85
C ARG A 164 12.05 -19.66 -13.28
N VAL A 165 13.16 -19.37 -13.96
CA VAL A 165 13.52 -20.11 -15.17
C VAL A 165 14.04 -21.49 -14.71
N PRO A 166 13.64 -22.60 -15.34
CA PRO A 166 14.18 -23.93 -15.04
C PRO A 166 15.71 -24.00 -15.16
#